data_AF-A0A2G5LGK6-F1
#
_entry.id   AF-A0A2G5LGK6-F1
#
_cell.length_a   1.000
_cell.length_b   1.000
_cell.length_c   1.000
_cell.angle_alpha   90.00
_cell.angle_beta   90.00
_cell.angle_gamma   90.00
#
_symmetry.space_group_name_H-M   'P 1'
#
loop_
_entity.id
_entity.type
_entity.pdbx_description
1 polymer ?
#
loop_
_entity_poly.entity_id
_entity_poly.type
_entity_poly.pdbx_seq_one_letter_code
_entity_poly.pdbx_strand_id
1 'polypeptide(L)'
;LTADKASVVEGGDITYTATLTNKAQTDVTVTLSNGQTITIKAGETVGSTVFNTPANDVYNNGSTVSTTIAKTEGGNFENLVTDPKAAETA
;
A
#
# COMPACT_ATOMS: atom_id res chain seq x y z
N LEU A 1 -5.48 -0.58 -4.63
CA LEU A 1 -4.19 -0.12 -4.06
C LEU A 1 -3.48 0.69 -5.13
N THR A 2 -2.89 1.84 -4.79
CA THR A 2 -2.08 2.64 -5.72
C THR A 2 -0.75 3.05 -5.09
N ALA A 3 0.27 3.26 -5.92
CA ALA A 3 1.53 3.90 -5.54
C ALA A 3 1.54 5.32 -6.15
N ASP A 4 2.08 6.29 -5.42
CA ASP A 4 2.17 7.69 -5.88
C ASP A 4 3.24 7.92 -6.95
N LYS A 5 4.29 7.10 -6.97
CA LYS A 5 5.39 7.20 -7.93
C LYS A 5 5.33 6.11 -8.99
N ALA A 6 5.47 6.56 -10.23
CA ALA A 6 5.62 5.69 -11.38
C ALA A 6 7.06 5.18 -11.54
N SER A 7 8.05 5.67 -10.79
CA SER A 7 9.40 5.12 -10.77
C SER A 7 10.08 5.32 -9.43
N VAL A 8 10.94 4.37 -9.06
CA VAL A 8 11.67 4.42 -7.79
C VAL A 8 12.97 5.16 -7.99
N VAL A 9 13.11 6.29 -7.30
CA VAL A 9 14.41 6.92 -7.05
C VAL A 9 15.00 6.26 -5.80
N GLU A 10 16.26 5.83 -5.90
CA GLU A 10 17.05 5.31 -4.77
C GLU A 10 17.03 6.31 -3.59
N GLY A 11 16.82 5.81 -2.38
CA GLY A 11 16.66 6.67 -1.19
C GLY A 11 15.41 7.55 -1.23
N GLY A 12 14.45 7.27 -2.11
CA GLY A 12 13.18 7.98 -2.24
C GLY A 12 12.03 7.28 -1.52
N ASP A 13 10.97 8.04 -1.30
CA ASP A 13 9.73 7.56 -0.68
C ASP A 13 8.72 7.09 -1.74
N ILE A 14 8.05 5.97 -1.46
CA ILE A 14 6.85 5.50 -2.17
C ILE A 14 5.67 5.54 -1.20
N THR A 15 4.65 6.33 -1.51
CA THR A 15 3.38 6.37 -0.78
C THR A 15 2.41 5.36 -1.39
N TYR A 16 2.02 4.37 -0.59
CA TYR A 16 0.94 3.44 -0.94
C TYR A 16 -0.39 3.94 -0.40
N THR A 17 -1.42 3.96 -1.24
CA THR A 17 -2.78 4.35 -0.85
C THR A 17 -3.76 3.20 -1.07
N ALA A 18 -4.50 2.87 -0.02
CA ALA A 18 -5.63 1.95 -0.08
C ALA A 18 -6.94 2.76 -0.04
N THR A 19 -7.90 2.36 -0.89
CA THR A 19 -9.20 3.02 -1.00
C THR A 19 -10.30 1.98 -0.88
N LEU A 20 -11.30 2.28 -0.07
CA LEU A 20 -12.52 1.51 0.10
C LEU A 20 -13.64 2.15 -0.71
N THR A 21 -14.59 1.34 -1.17
CA THR A 21 -15.78 1.84 -1.86
C THR A 21 -16.83 2.40 -0.90
N ASN A 22 -16.73 2.07 0.39
CA ASN A 22 -17.64 2.51 1.45
C ASN A 22 -16.83 2.87 2.72
N LYS A 23 -17.41 3.73 3.56
CA LYS A 23 -16.79 4.10 4.84
C LYS A 23 -16.63 2.88 5.73
N ALA A 24 -15.47 2.76 6.35
CA ALA A 24 -15.18 1.73 7.33
C ALA A 24 -16.03 1.96 8.59
N GLN A 25 -16.67 0.92 9.14
CA GLN A 25 -17.41 1.08 10.41
C GLN A 25 -16.49 0.96 11.63
N THR A 26 -15.42 0.18 11.48
CA THR A 26 -14.29 0.05 12.42
C THR A 26 -13.00 0.25 11.64
N ASP A 27 -11.87 0.40 12.32
CA ASP A 27 -10.57 0.49 11.63
C ASP A 27 -10.36 -0.73 10.71
N VAL A 28 -9.86 -0.46 9.50
CA VAL A 28 -9.41 -1.48 8.54
C VAL A 28 -7.90 -1.48 8.53
N THR A 29 -7.32 -2.66 8.64
CA THR A 29 -5.87 -2.87 8.51
C THR A 29 -5.61 -3.61 7.21
N VAL A 30 -4.80 -3.01 6.33
CA VAL A 30 -4.34 -3.60 5.06
C VAL A 30 -2.85 -3.90 5.20
N THR A 31 -2.50 -5.18 5.19
CA THR A 31 -1.10 -5.63 5.15
C THR A 31 -0.67 -5.78 3.71
N LEU A 32 0.46 -5.17 3.35
CA LEU A 32 1.05 -5.22 2.01
C LEU A 32 2.12 -6.32 1.93
N SER A 33 2.40 -6.82 0.72
CA SER A 33 3.38 -7.89 0.48
C SER A 33 4.81 -7.52 0.89
N ASN A 34 5.14 -6.23 0.95
CA ASN A 34 6.42 -5.70 1.44
C ASN A 34 6.48 -5.54 2.97
N GLY A 35 5.48 -6.03 3.70
CA GLY A 35 5.40 -5.97 5.16
C GLY A 35 4.84 -4.66 5.72
N GLN A 36 4.59 -3.66 4.88
CA GLN A 36 3.97 -2.39 5.30
C GLN A 36 2.50 -2.60 5.68
N THR A 37 2.01 -1.72 6.56
CA THR A 37 0.61 -1.72 6.98
C THR A 37 -0.03 -0.37 6.68
N ILE A 38 -1.21 -0.38 6.06
CA ILE A 38 -2.08 0.79 5.91
C ILE A 38 -3.26 0.63 6.87
N THR A 39 -3.54 1.68 7.64
CA THR A 39 -4.73 1.75 8.50
C THR A 39 -5.72 2.75 7.92
N ILE A 40 -6.94 2.31 7.64
CA ILE A 40 -8.06 3.16 7.26
C ILE A 40 -8.96 3.29 8.50
N LYS A 41 -9.11 4.50 9.02
CA LYS A 41 -9.85 4.74 10.26
C LYS A 41 -11.35 4.54 10.08
N ALA A 42 -12.04 4.19 11.16
CA ALA A 42 -13.50 4.20 11.19
C ALA A 42 -14.05 5.56 10.69
N GLY A 43 -15.05 5.52 9.82
CA GLY A 43 -15.63 6.69 9.16
C GLY A 43 -14.91 7.12 7.88
N GLU A 44 -13.70 6.61 7.63
CA GLU A 44 -12.89 6.95 6.46
C GLU A 44 -12.99 5.91 5.35
N THR A 45 -12.54 6.30 4.16
CA THR A 45 -12.47 5.44 2.97
C THR A 45 -11.04 5.29 2.46
N VAL A 46 -10.10 6.06 2.98
CA VAL A 46 -8.73 6.15 2.47
C VAL A 46 -7.75 6.03 3.63
N GLY A 47 -6.67 5.29 3.39
CA GLY A 47 -5.51 5.26 4.25
C GLY A 47 -4.25 5.16 3.39
N SER A 48 -3.13 5.61 3.94
CA SER A 48 -1.84 5.58 3.26
C SER A 48 -0.70 5.19 4.20
N THR A 49 0.40 4.75 3.62
CA THR A 49 1.66 4.49 4.31
C THR A 49 2.84 4.79 3.39
N VAL A 50 3.98 5.17 3.96
CA VAL A 50 5.18 5.54 3.21
C VAL A 50 6.22 4.45 3.34
N PHE A 51 6.70 3.95 2.21
CA PHE A 51 7.81 3.01 2.13
C PHE A 51 9.07 3.76 1.72
N ASN A 52 10.03 3.81 2.64
CA ASN A 52 11.34 4.40 2.37
C ASN A 52 12.17 3.36 1.62
N THR A 53 12.52 3.63 0.37
CA THR A 53 13.39 2.74 -0.38
C THR A 53 14.82 2.82 0.18
N PRO A 54 15.56 1.71 0.20
CA PRO A 54 16.95 1.73 0.64
C PRO A 54 17.78 2.73 -0.16
N ALA A 55 18.75 3.37 0.49
CA ALA A 55 19.77 4.15 -0.21
C ALA A 55 20.61 3.24 -1.12
N ASN A 56 21.11 3.80 -2.22
CA ASN A 56 21.91 3.10 -3.23
C ASN A 56 23.04 2.26 -2.62
N ASP A 57 23.18 1.01 -3.07
CA ASP A 57 24.39 0.21 -2.97
C ASP A 57 24.97 0.12 -4.39
N VAL A 58 26.29 0.28 -4.53
CA VAL A 58 27.08 0.51 -5.76
C VAL A 58 26.78 -0.48 -6.92
N TYR A 59 26.03 -1.54 -6.64
CA TYR A 59 25.70 -2.64 -7.55
C TYR A 59 24.24 -2.71 -8.04
N ASN A 60 23.30 -1.92 -7.51
CA ASN A 60 21.87 -2.07 -7.84
C ASN A 60 21.26 -0.84 -8.50
N ASN A 61 21.45 -0.70 -9.82
CA ASN A 61 20.83 0.33 -10.62
C ASN A 61 19.34 0.02 -10.89
N GLY A 62 18.42 0.67 -10.16
CA GLY A 62 16.99 0.73 -10.46
C GLY A 62 16.21 -0.57 -10.19
N SER A 63 15.70 -0.71 -8.97
CA SER A 63 14.76 -1.80 -8.65
C SER A 63 13.31 -1.38 -8.87
N THR A 64 12.60 -2.11 -9.73
CA THR A 64 11.13 -2.08 -9.79
C THR A 64 10.58 -2.58 -8.46
N VAL A 65 9.75 -1.78 -7.79
CA VAL A 65 9.00 -2.22 -6.60
C VAL A 65 7.60 -2.61 -7.02
N SER A 66 7.24 -3.86 -6.75
CA SER A 66 5.88 -4.39 -6.94
C SER A 66 5.31 -4.81 -5.59
N THR A 67 4.17 -4.21 -5.23
CA THR A 67 3.53 -4.40 -3.93
C THR A 67 2.06 -4.74 -4.12
N THR A 68 1.61 -5.83 -3.50
CA THR A 68 0.20 -6.27 -3.51
C THR A 68 -0.41 -6.19 -2.12
N ILE A 69 -1.73 -6.35 -2.04
CA ILE A 69 -2.43 -6.55 -0.76
C ILE A 69 -2.25 -8.01 -0.35
N ALA A 70 -1.59 -8.25 0.78
CA ALA A 70 -1.39 -9.59 1.34
C ALA A 70 -2.56 -10.01 2.25
N LYS A 71 -3.09 -9.08 3.04
CA LYS A 71 -4.18 -9.35 3.98
C LYS A 71 -4.99 -8.08 4.27
N THR A 72 -6.28 -8.25 4.53
CA THR A 72 -7.15 -7.18 5.06
C THR A 72 -7.95 -7.69 6.25
N GLU A 73 -8.03 -6.88 7.30
CA GLU A 73 -8.77 -7.19 8.53
C GLU A 73 -9.56 -5.97 9.00
N GLY A 74 -10.66 -6.18 9.73
CA GLY A 74 -11.48 -5.12 10.30
C GLY A 74 -12.50 -4.53 9.32
N GLY A 75 -12.92 -3.29 9.55
CA GLY A 75 -13.92 -2.58 8.75
C GLY A 75 -15.37 -2.95 9.02
N ASN A 76 -15.62 -4.13 9.58
CA ASN A 76 -16.95 -4.71 9.81
C ASN A 76 -17.82 -4.69 8.55
N PHE A 77 -17.27 -5.18 7.44
CA PHE A 77 -17.98 -5.34 6.18
C PHE A 77 -18.63 -6.72 6.08
N GLU A 78 -19.86 -6.79 5.56
CA GLU A 78 -20.52 -8.06 5.25
C GLU A 78 -19.76 -8.87 4.17
N ASN A 79 -19.08 -8.16 3.26
CA ASN A 79 -18.17 -8.75 2.29
C ASN A 79 -17.08 -7.73 1.93
N LEU A 80 -15.84 -8.03 2.29
CA LEU A 80 -14.67 -7.25 1.90
C LEU A 80 -13.89 -8.04 0.84
N VAL A 81 -13.92 -7.57 -0.40
CA VAL A 81 -13.16 -8.13 -1.51
C VAL A 81 -12.01 -7.20 -1.84
N THR A 82 -10.80 -7.73 -1.91
CA THR A 82 -9.60 -6.98 -2.30
C THR A 82 -9.33 -7.13 -3.79
N ASP A 83 -8.83 -6.06 -4.41
CA ASP A 83 -8.28 -6.13 -5.77
C ASP A 83 -6.87 -6.76 -5.71
N PRO A 84 -6.62 -7.91 -6.37
CA PRO A 84 -5.32 -8.56 -6.37
C PRO A 84 -4.27 -7.82 -7.22
N LYS A 85 -4.66 -6.78 -7.96
CA LYS A 85 -3.74 -6.00 -8.80
C LYS A 85 -2.62 -5.37 -7.95
N ALA A 86 -1.38 -5.59 -8.40
CA ALA A 86 -0.20 -4.98 -7.81
C ALA A 86 -0.16 -3.47 -8.06
N ALA A 87 0.35 -2.73 -7.08
CA ALA A 87 0.86 -1.40 -7.27
C ALA A 87 2.33 -1.51 -7.68
N GLU A 88 2.63 -1.05 -8.89
CA GLU A 88 3.95 -1.16 -9.51
C GLU A 88 4.55 0.23 -9.73
N THR A 89 5.84 0.33 -9.48
CA THR A 89 6.69 1.45 -9.91
C THR A 89 7.52 0.98 -11.10
N ALA A 90 7.47 1.66 -12.24
CA ALA A 90 8.28 1.36 -13.42
C ALA A 90 9.77 1.65 -13.23
#